data_AF-A0A3D0S1Y3-F1
#
_entry.id   AF-A0A3D0S1Y3-F1
#
_cell.length_a   1.000
_cell.length_b   1.000
_cell.length_c   1.000
_cell.angle_alpha   90.00
_cell.angle_beta   90.00
_cell.angle_gamma   90.00
#
_symmetry.space_group_name_H-M   'P 1'
#
loop_
_entity.id
_entity.type
_entity.pdbx_description
1 polymer ?
#
loop_
_entity_poly.entity_id
_entity_poly.type
_entity_poly.pdbx_seq_one_letter_code
_entity_poly.pdbx_strand_id
1 'polypeptide(L)'
;MNIVFTVLFAFAIGYFVKDRGLAVVTYLALDAIVFAYQSLSVLLSWMADEPPVAFGPSPEAFPVEYSSSELWGYGLVNLVTITVGVGLVVLGTRI
;
A
#
# COMPACT_ATOMS: atom_id res chain seq x y z
N MET A 1 5.84 0.67 -2.32
CA MET A 1 5.35 1.90 -2.97
C MET A 1 4.33 2.64 -2.10
N ASN A 2 3.33 1.95 -1.53
CA ASN A 2 2.38 2.56 -0.58
C ASN A 2 3.02 3.25 0.62
N ILE A 3 4.07 2.68 1.20
CA ILE A 3 4.79 3.31 2.33
C ILE A 3 5.37 4.66 1.90
N VAL A 4 6.02 4.71 0.73
CA VAL A 4 6.61 5.96 0.19
C VAL A 4 5.52 6.99 -0.08
N PHE A 5 4.43 6.58 -0.75
CA PHE A 5 3.28 7.44 -0.99
C PHE A 5 2.71 8.00 0.33
N THR A 6 2.49 7.12 1.32
CA THR A 6 1.93 7.49 2.62
C THR A 6 2.82 8.49 3.36
N VAL A 7 4.12 8.23 3.44
CA VAL A 7 5.07 9.12 4.13
C VAL A 7 5.13 10.50 3.48
N LEU A 8 5.10 10.56 2.14
CA LEU A 8 5.22 11.83 1.41
C LEU A 8 3.93 12.65 1.39
N PHE A 9 2.78 11.99 1.26
CA PHE A 9 1.54 12.68 0.89
C PHE A 9 0.45 12.65 1.96
N ALA A 10 0.43 11.68 2.88
CA ALA A 10 -0.69 11.56 3.82
C ALA A 10 -0.88 12.82 4.69
N PHE A 11 0.21 13.33 5.28
CA PHE A 11 0.15 14.56 6.07
C PHE A 11 -0.21 15.78 5.19
N ALA A 12 0.39 15.90 4.02
CA ALA A 12 0.14 17.02 3.11
C ALA A 12 -1.33 17.08 2.66
N ILE A 13 -1.94 15.93 2.34
CA ILE A 13 -3.37 15.85 1.99
C ILE A 13 -4.23 16.42 3.12
N GLY A 14 -3.99 16.00 4.37
CA GLY A 14 -4.71 16.54 5.52
C GLY A 14 -4.45 18.03 5.75
N TYR A 15 -3.23 18.48 5.53
CA TYR A 15 -2.86 19.88 5.71
C TYR A 15 -3.55 20.80 4.70
N PHE A 16 -3.67 20.40 3.42
CA PHE A 16 -4.29 21.23 2.38
C PHE A 16 -5.82 21.04 2.29
N VAL A 17 -6.33 19.83 2.55
CA VAL A 17 -7.77 19.53 2.51
C VAL A 17 -8.32 19.60 3.94
N LYS A 18 -8.84 20.76 4.34
CA LYS A 18 -9.28 20.99 5.73
C LYS A 18 -10.55 20.24 6.13
N ASP A 19 -11.40 19.87 5.17
CA ASP A 19 -12.52 18.98 5.47
C ASP A 19 -12.01 17.56 5.76
N ARG A 20 -12.20 17.12 7.00
CA ARG A 20 -11.66 15.85 7.49
C ARG A 20 -12.18 14.64 6.71
N GLY A 21 -13.47 14.63 6.37
CA GLY A 21 -14.07 13.52 5.64
C GLY A 21 -13.48 13.44 4.23
N LEU A 22 -13.45 14.58 3.54
CA LEU A 22 -12.91 14.68 2.19
C LEU A 22 -11.41 14.34 2.15
N ALA A 23 -10.63 14.78 3.13
CA ALA A 23 -9.19 14.48 3.20
C ALA A 23 -8.92 12.98 3.34
N VAL A 24 -9.65 12.30 4.24
CA VAL A 24 -9.52 10.86 4.45
C VAL A 24 -9.94 10.09 3.20
N VAL A 25 -11.09 10.45 2.60
CA VAL A 25 -11.55 9.82 1.35
C VAL A 25 -10.54 10.03 0.21
N THR A 26 -9.99 11.24 0.08
CA THR A 26 -8.97 11.55 -0.93
C THR A 26 -7.72 10.68 -0.74
N TYR A 27 -7.22 10.58 0.49
CA TYR A 27 -6.08 9.72 0.80
C TYR A 27 -6.36 8.26 0.47
N LEU A 28 -7.50 7.71 0.92
CA LEU A 28 -7.86 6.31 0.67
C LEU A 28 -8.04 6.01 -0.82
N ALA A 29 -8.61 6.93 -1.59
CA ALA A 29 -8.77 6.77 -3.03
C ALA A 29 -7.41 6.71 -3.75
N LEU A 30 -6.49 7.60 -3.39
CA LEU A 30 -5.14 7.60 -3.96
C LEU A 30 -4.34 6.37 -3.52
N ASP A 31 -4.41 6.01 -2.24
CA ASP A 31 -3.73 4.84 -1.69
C ASP A 31 -4.22 3.54 -2.37
N ALA A 32 -5.52 3.41 -2.64
CA ALA A 32 -6.07 2.27 -3.37
C ALA A 32 -5.50 2.15 -4.80
N ILE A 33 -5.30 3.27 -5.51
CA ILE A 33 -4.68 3.28 -6.85
C ILE A 33 -3.21 2.83 -6.76
N VAL A 34 -2.46 3.37 -5.79
CA VAL A 34 -1.06 3.01 -5.58
C VAL A 34 -0.92 1.54 -5.15
N PHE A 35 -1.81 1.04 -4.31
CA PHE A 35 -1.89 -0.37 -3.91
C PHE A 35 -2.16 -1.29 -5.09
N ALA A 36 -3.10 -0.92 -5.97
CA ALA A 36 -3.42 -1.69 -7.16
C ALA A 36 -2.21 -1.77 -8.11
N TYR A 37 -1.53 -0.63 -8.34
CA TYR A 37 -0.31 -0.61 -9.14
C TYR A 37 0.80 -1.45 -8.49
N GLN A 38 0.99 -1.36 -7.17
CA GLN A 38 1.96 -2.17 -6.44
C GLN A 38 1.67 -3.67 -6.57
N SER A 39 0.41 -4.07 -6.43
CA SER A 39 -0.01 -5.48 -6.54
C SER A 39 0.28 -6.03 -7.93
N LEU A 40 -0.02 -5.23 -8.97
CA LEU A 40 0.31 -5.59 -10.34
C LEU A 40 1.82 -5.68 -10.57
N SER A 41 2.61 -4.74 -10.05
CA SER A 41 4.07 -4.79 -10.17
C SER A 41 4.67 -6.04 -9.52
N VAL A 42 4.21 -6.41 -8.32
CA VAL A 42 4.66 -7.63 -7.63
C VAL A 42 4.30 -8.87 -8.46
N LEU A 43 3.08 -8.93 -9.00
CA LEU A 43 2.64 -10.04 -9.85
C LEU A 43 3.51 -10.16 -11.11
N LEU A 44 3.76 -9.05 -11.81
CA LEU A 44 4.58 -9.05 -13.01
C LEU A 44 6.05 -9.43 -12.72
N SER A 45 6.61 -8.98 -11.59
CA SER A 45 7.96 -9.38 -11.16
C SER A 45 8.04 -10.89 -10.88
N TRP A 46 7.01 -11.48 -10.26
CA TRP A 46 6.92 -12.94 -10.12
C TRP A 46 6.85 -13.67 -11.45
N MET A 47 6.09 -13.13 -12.42
CA MET A 47 5.97 -13.75 -13.75
C MET A 47 7.24 -13.61 -14.60
N ALA A 48 8.03 -12.57 -14.38
CA ALA A 48 9.27 -12.30 -15.11
C ALA A 48 10.49 -13.01 -14.52
N ASP A 49 10.34 -13.70 -13.39
CA ASP A 49 11.43 -14.29 -12.60
C ASP A 49 12.56 -13.26 -12.30
N GLU A 50 12.15 -12.04 -11.91
CA GLU A 50 13.07 -10.96 -11.52
C GLU A 50 13.23 -10.88 -9.99
N PRO A 51 14.23 -11.56 -9.38
CA PRO A 51 14.53 -11.39 -7.97
C PRO A 51 15.18 -10.01 -7.70
N PRO A 52 14.98 -9.41 -6.51
CA PRO A 52 14.36 -9.99 -5.32
C PRO A 52 12.84 -9.72 -5.24
N VAL A 53 12.08 -10.78 -4.95
CA VAL A 53 10.65 -10.73 -4.71
C VAL A 53 10.37 -10.61 -3.21
N ALA A 54 9.63 -9.57 -2.82
CA ALA A 54 9.50 -9.16 -1.42
C ALA A 54 8.58 -10.04 -0.56
N PHE A 55 7.77 -10.90 -1.17
CA PHE A 55 6.72 -11.68 -0.49
C PHE A 55 6.70 -13.16 -0.91
N GLY A 56 7.88 -13.77 -0.96
CA GLY A 56 8.05 -15.17 -1.32
C GLY A 56 8.68 -15.36 -2.71
N PRO A 57 9.19 -16.56 -2.98
CA PRO A 57 9.90 -16.89 -4.21
C PRO A 57 9.00 -16.78 -5.45
N SER A 58 9.61 -16.65 -6.63
CA SER A 58 8.90 -16.79 -7.91
C SER A 58 8.21 -18.17 -7.97
N PRO A 59 6.99 -18.27 -8.52
CA PRO A 59 6.33 -19.56 -8.71
C PRO A 59 7.15 -20.50 -9.61
N GLU A 60 7.35 -21.75 -9.19
CA GLU A 60 8.09 -22.75 -9.98
C GLU A 60 7.18 -23.62 -10.88
N ALA A 61 5.89 -23.69 -10.59
CA ALA A 61 4.92 -24.51 -11.31
C ALA A 61 3.48 -23.94 -11.23
N PHE A 62 2.60 -24.46 -12.10
CA PHE A 62 1.15 -24.24 -12.02
C PHE A 62 0.42 -25.52 -11.60
N PRO A 63 -0.55 -25.45 -10.66
CA PRO A 63 -1.04 -24.24 -9.97
C PRO A 63 0.01 -23.63 -9.02
N VAL A 64 -0.05 -22.31 -8.85
CA VAL A 64 0.90 -21.56 -8.00
C VAL A 64 0.71 -21.98 -6.55
N GLU A 65 1.78 -22.52 -5.94
CA GLU A 65 1.87 -22.68 -4.50
C GLU A 65 2.32 -21.37 -3.87
N TYR A 66 1.61 -20.92 -2.82
CA TYR A 66 1.95 -19.69 -2.10
C TYR A 66 1.91 -19.94 -0.60
N SER A 67 2.79 -19.26 0.14
CA SER A 67 2.78 -19.31 1.59
C SER A 67 1.66 -18.44 2.15
N SER A 68 0.79 -19.04 2.97
CA SER A 68 -0.24 -18.28 3.69
C SER A 68 0.38 -17.22 4.62
N SER A 69 1.55 -17.48 5.23
CA SER A 69 2.18 -16.52 6.13
C SER A 69 2.71 -15.29 5.40
N GLU A 70 3.22 -15.45 4.17
CA GLU A 70 3.70 -14.34 3.34
C GLU A 70 2.53 -13.48 2.84
N LEU A 71 1.42 -14.12 2.46
CA LEU A 71 0.19 -13.41 2.09
C LEU A 71 -0.37 -12.59 3.26
N TRP A 72 -0.41 -13.16 4.46
CA TRP A 72 -0.80 -12.43 5.68
C TRP A 72 0.17 -11.31 6.01
N GLY A 73 1.47 -11.52 5.84
CA GLY A 73 2.50 -10.50 6.02
C GLY A 73 2.30 -9.31 5.07
N TYR A 74 2.04 -9.58 3.79
CA TYR A 74 1.69 -8.57 2.80
C TYR A 74 0.46 -7.76 3.22
N GLY A 75 -0.62 -8.44 3.60
CA GLY A 75 -1.86 -7.79 4.04
C GLY A 75 -1.66 -6.93 5.29
N LEU A 76 -0.93 -7.44 6.29
CA LEU A 76 -0.68 -6.75 7.55
C LEU A 76 0.14 -5.47 7.35
N VAL A 77 1.21 -5.52 6.55
CA VAL A 77 2.04 -4.35 6.26
C VAL A 77 1.22 -3.25 5.59
N ASN A 78 0.37 -3.59 4.63
CA ASN A 78 -0.49 -2.61 3.96
C ASN A 78 -1.57 -2.06 4.91
N LEU A 79 -2.18 -2.90 5.75
CA LEU A 79 -3.16 -2.46 6.74
C LEU A 79 -2.57 -1.46 7.74
N VAL A 80 -1.35 -1.74 8.23
CA VAL A 80 -0.62 -0.82 9.12
C VAL A 80 -0.31 0.49 8.39
N THR A 81 0.15 0.41 7.14
CA THR A 81 0.45 1.60 6.32
C THR A 81 -0.77 2.50 6.15
N ILE A 82 -1.92 1.93 5.77
CA ILE A 82 -3.19 2.65 5.62
C ILE A 82 -3.61 3.29 6.94
N THR A 83 -3.51 2.55 8.05
CA THR A 83 -3.88 3.04 9.39
C THR A 83 -3.03 4.25 9.79
N VAL A 84 -1.71 4.15 9.60
CA VAL A 84 -0.77 5.24 9.88
C VAL A 84 -1.07 6.45 8.98
N GLY A 85 -1.30 6.22 7.68
CA GLY A 85 -1.62 7.29 6.74
C GLY A 85 -2.91 8.04 7.08
N VAL A 86 -3.99 7.33 7.42
CA VAL A 86 -5.22 7.96 7.93
C VAL A 86 -4.93 8.78 9.18
N GLY A 87 -4.10 8.28 10.10
CA GLY A 87 -3.65 9.02 11.28
C GLY A 87 -2.94 10.34 10.92
N LEU A 88 -2.03 10.31 9.95
CA LEU A 88 -1.30 11.48 9.46
C LEU A 88 -2.21 12.49 8.75
N VAL A 89 -3.18 12.02 7.95
CA VAL A 89 -4.19 12.88 7.32
C VAL A 89 -5.00 13.59 8.40
N VAL A 90 -5.52 12.85 9.38
CA VAL A 90 -6.29 13.43 10.49
C VAL A 90 -5.45 14.43 11.29
N LEU A 91 -4.17 14.14 11.52
CA LEU A 91 -3.25 15.09 12.15
C LEU A 91 -3.10 16.37 11.31
N GLY A 92 -2.86 16.25 10.01
CA GLY A 92 -2.73 17.40 9.09
C GLY A 92 -3.98 18.28 9.05
N THR A 93 -5.18 17.69 9.14
CA THR A 93 -6.44 18.47 9.18
C THR A 93 -6.63 19.31 10.43
N ARG A 94 -5.87 19.02 11.51
CA ARG A 94 -5.96 19.72 12.79
C ARG A 94 -4.94 20.85 12.96
N ILE A 95 -3.95 20.91 12.08
CA ILE A 95 -2.90 21.93 12.02
C ILE A 95 -3.27 22.95 10.95
#